data_AF-A0A8B6CVW5-F1
#
_entry.id   AF-A0A8B6CVW5-F1
#
_cell.length_a   1.000
_cell.length_b   1.000
_cell.length_c   1.000
_cell.angle_alpha   90.00
_cell.angle_beta   90.00
_cell.angle_gamma   90.00
#
_symmetry.space_group_name_H-M   'P 1'
#
loop_
_entity.id
_entity.type
_entity.pdbx_description
1 polymer ?
#
loop_
_entity_poly.entity_id
_entity_poly.type
_entity_poly.pdbx_seq_one_letter_code
_entity_poly.pdbx_strand_id
1 'polypeptide(L)'
;MPEINKVDQKQISEWIGGRQKYTLLFKASRDGCVATTFHSKCNNKGATVTVLYNTNGSVYGGYTSVAWRSTGAYSIDNKAFLFRLYLNGTAKPVQFPVTVPGHAINDNPNYGPTFGGGHDLYTFNGTVTHDGTCYPLNGSANFGNSYNMKGENLNTIGNGNLKVTDLEVYMVEELPNAPLENPWRRTPEWNLKFLEELKANVEHYKPLKELKIQQARILLVGQVGAGKSSFFNTVNSIFRGYITSQACSGNAEHSLTTVYRTYQVRNGPSGKPMNFRLHDTRGLEADQGIDGHEISYIVDGHLPDRHQFNPSLPISPEIPGFITSPQLSDKIHCVAFVMDSSTVDVLPEKVLERIKSLQTRLNQKGVPQVVLLTKVDKVCPIMTEESVSRVFYSPIVQEVVDRVSQIMGLPRAHILPLKNYESEMELDDNVSTLALITLQQVLRFADDYMYNYLDLLEEGKLKQENIRE
;
A
#
# COMPACT_ATOMS: atom_id res chain seq x y z
N MET A 1 21.43 -0.79 -6.37
CA MET A 1 22.46 0.01 -5.64
C MET A 1 21.86 0.34 -4.32
N PRO A 2 22.48 -0.02 -3.18
CA PRO A 2 21.73 -0.18 -1.96
C PRO A 2 21.07 1.14 -1.59
N GLU A 3 19.82 1.03 -1.20
CA GLU A 3 19.06 1.98 -0.45
C GLU A 3 18.31 1.07 0.51
N ILE A 4 18.24 1.43 1.79
CA ILE A 4 17.55 0.60 2.77
C ILE A 4 16.09 0.43 2.33
N ASN A 5 15.68 -0.82 2.13
CA ASN A 5 14.33 -1.11 1.62
C ASN A 5 13.28 -0.82 2.71
N LYS A 6 12.01 -0.77 2.33
CA LYS A 6 10.94 -0.43 3.27
C LYS A 6 10.71 -1.47 4.38
N VAL A 7 10.99 -2.74 4.13
CA VAL A 7 10.87 -3.81 5.14
C VAL A 7 11.90 -3.57 6.24
N ASP A 8 13.13 -3.23 5.85
CA ASP A 8 14.22 -2.90 6.77
C ASP A 8 13.95 -1.59 7.53
N GLN A 9 13.47 -0.55 6.83
CA GLN A 9 13.05 0.71 7.49
C GLN A 9 11.95 0.44 8.53
N LYS A 10 10.98 -0.43 8.21
CA LYS A 10 9.92 -0.81 9.14
C LYS A 10 10.52 -1.52 10.36
N GLN A 11 11.39 -2.50 10.17
CA GLN A 11 12.03 -3.24 11.26
C GLN A 11 12.83 -2.32 12.18
N ILE A 12 13.59 -1.37 11.63
CA ILE A 12 14.36 -0.40 12.43
C ILE A 12 13.41 0.56 13.16
N SER A 13 12.33 1.00 12.51
CA SER A 13 11.32 1.87 13.15
C SER A 13 10.64 1.19 14.33
N GLU A 14 10.40 -0.12 14.27
CA GLU A 14 9.89 -0.91 15.40
C GLU A 14 10.85 -0.91 16.60
N TRP A 15 12.16 -0.90 16.36
CA TRP A 15 13.16 -0.80 17.43
C TRP A 15 13.32 0.62 17.98
N ILE A 16 13.26 1.64 17.11
CA ILE A 16 13.31 3.06 17.52
C ILE A 16 12.05 3.44 18.30
N GLY A 17 10.90 2.89 17.90
CA GLY A 17 9.58 3.30 18.35
C GLY A 17 9.03 4.45 17.52
N GLY A 18 7.70 4.56 17.45
CA GLY A 18 7.03 5.61 16.68
C GLY A 18 7.15 5.43 15.17
N ARG A 19 6.69 6.44 14.43
CA ARG A 19 6.68 6.44 12.97
C ARG A 19 7.87 7.23 12.47
N GLN A 20 8.75 6.63 11.68
CA GLN A 20 10.01 7.25 11.29
C GLN A 20 10.05 7.58 9.79
N LYS A 21 10.60 8.74 9.45
CA LYS A 21 10.98 9.12 8.09
C LYS A 21 12.50 9.00 7.94
N TYR A 22 12.93 8.29 6.90
CA TYR A 22 14.33 8.11 6.57
C TYR A 22 14.72 9.01 5.40
N THR A 23 15.76 9.83 5.57
CA THR A 23 16.31 10.68 4.51
C THR A 23 17.80 10.35 4.34
N LEU A 24 18.20 9.87 3.16
CA LEU A 24 19.59 9.52 2.88
C LEU A 24 20.49 10.76 2.92
N LEU A 25 21.41 10.81 3.88
CA LEU A 25 22.38 11.89 4.04
C LEU A 25 23.69 11.59 3.32
N PHE A 26 24.25 10.41 3.56
CA PHE A 26 25.56 9.98 3.07
C PHE A 26 25.47 8.59 2.48
N LYS A 27 26.16 8.38 1.35
CA LYS A 27 26.33 7.07 0.71
C LYS A 27 27.73 6.97 0.15
N ALA A 28 28.51 5.99 0.58
CA ALA A 28 29.93 5.87 0.21
C ALA A 28 30.12 5.78 -1.32
N SER A 29 29.27 5.03 -2.02
CA SER A 29 29.31 4.94 -3.50
C SER A 29 28.97 6.23 -4.24
N ARG A 30 28.18 7.13 -3.63
CA ARG A 30 27.79 8.43 -4.22
C ARG A 30 28.74 9.56 -3.83
N ASP A 31 29.12 9.59 -2.57
CA ASP A 31 29.80 10.74 -1.94
C ASP A 31 31.30 10.49 -1.70
N GLY A 32 31.77 9.26 -1.92
CA GLY A 32 33.11 8.80 -1.54
C GLY A 32 33.19 8.43 -0.06
N CYS A 33 33.95 7.38 0.26
CA CYS A 33 34.17 6.92 1.63
C CYS A 33 35.20 7.80 2.36
N VAL A 34 34.78 9.04 2.69
CA VAL A 34 35.64 10.10 3.24
C VAL A 34 35.02 10.70 4.51
N ALA A 35 35.76 10.77 5.60
CA ALA A 35 35.25 11.14 6.93
C ALA A 35 34.79 12.61 6.96
N THR A 36 35.54 13.50 6.33
CA THR A 36 35.16 14.92 6.20
C THR A 36 33.88 15.08 5.39
N THR A 37 33.66 14.25 4.37
CA THR A 37 32.42 14.25 3.59
C THR A 37 31.25 13.75 4.42
N PHE A 38 31.43 12.67 5.18
CA PHE A 38 30.44 12.19 6.15
C PHE A 38 30.02 13.31 7.12
N HIS A 39 30.96 13.95 7.80
CA HIS A 39 30.66 15.02 8.75
C HIS A 39 30.00 16.23 8.10
N SER A 40 30.42 16.62 6.89
CA SER A 40 29.78 17.73 6.15
C SER A 40 28.29 17.48 5.86
N LYS A 41 27.89 16.21 5.71
CA LYS A 41 26.52 15.81 5.37
C LYS A 41 25.70 15.47 6.61
N CYS A 42 26.32 14.88 7.62
CA CYS A 42 25.63 14.26 8.75
C CYS A 42 25.66 15.08 10.05
N ASN A 43 26.60 16.01 10.21
CA ASN A 43 26.65 16.82 11.42
C ASN A 43 25.39 17.67 11.58
N ASN A 44 24.92 17.78 12.83
CA ASN A 44 23.76 18.58 13.21
C ASN A 44 22.43 18.19 12.54
N LYS A 45 22.32 16.96 12.01
CA LYS A 45 21.08 16.45 11.38
C LYS A 45 20.10 15.78 12.34
N GLY A 46 20.48 15.60 13.62
CA GLY A 46 19.67 14.88 14.59
C GLY A 46 19.97 13.38 14.62
N ALA A 47 18.95 12.57 14.87
CA ALA A 47 19.08 11.12 14.94
C ALA A 47 19.48 10.53 13.59
N THR A 48 20.32 9.49 13.60
CA THR A 48 20.77 8.83 12.37
C THR A 48 20.83 7.32 12.49
N VAL A 49 20.63 6.64 11.36
CA VAL A 49 20.86 5.21 11.17
C VAL A 49 22.00 5.04 10.18
N THR A 50 23.04 4.34 10.60
CA THR A 50 24.14 3.90 9.74
C THR A 50 23.91 2.46 9.33
N VAL A 51 24.03 2.15 8.04
CA VAL A 51 23.85 0.81 7.46
C VAL A 51 25.09 0.41 6.66
N LEU A 52 25.64 -0.77 6.95
CA LEU A 52 26.75 -1.39 6.24
C LEU A 52 26.24 -2.58 5.43
N TYR A 53 26.55 -2.59 4.13
CA TYR A 53 26.23 -3.70 3.22
C TYR A 53 27.50 -4.51 2.99
N ASN A 54 27.63 -5.66 3.64
CA ASN A 54 28.84 -6.48 3.53
C ASN A 54 28.85 -7.32 2.24
N THR A 55 30.05 -7.61 1.72
CA THR A 55 30.26 -8.40 0.49
C THR A 55 29.68 -9.80 0.53
N ASN A 56 29.42 -10.36 1.73
CA ASN A 56 28.84 -11.69 1.91
C ASN A 56 27.32 -11.66 2.13
N GLY A 57 26.63 -10.53 1.87
CA GLY A 57 25.18 -10.42 1.99
C GLY A 57 24.68 -10.21 3.42
N SER A 58 25.55 -9.84 4.36
CA SER A 58 25.15 -9.39 5.70
C SER A 58 24.88 -7.89 5.69
N VAL A 59 23.85 -7.47 6.42
CA VAL A 59 23.47 -6.06 6.56
C VAL A 59 23.31 -5.75 8.04
N TYR A 60 24.09 -4.81 8.53
CA TYR A 60 24.19 -4.46 9.95
C TYR A 60 24.57 -3.00 10.11
N GLY A 61 24.51 -2.48 11.33
CA GLY A 61 24.82 -1.07 11.56
C GLY A 61 24.47 -0.59 12.95
N GLY A 62 24.21 0.70 13.07
CA GLY A 62 23.91 1.35 14.34
C GLY A 62 22.96 2.52 14.20
N TYR A 63 22.13 2.71 15.22
CA TYR A 63 21.26 3.86 15.41
C TYR A 63 21.79 4.73 16.55
N THR A 64 21.71 6.04 16.35
CA THR A 64 21.89 7.03 17.42
C THR A 64 20.76 8.05 17.40
N SER A 65 20.26 8.39 18.58
CA SER A 65 19.28 9.45 18.79
C SER A 65 19.89 10.85 18.91
N VAL A 66 21.24 10.94 18.99
CA VAL A 66 21.97 12.20 19.10
C VAL A 66 22.67 12.58 17.80
N ALA A 67 22.82 13.88 17.56
CA ALA A 67 23.46 14.40 16.37
C ALA A 67 24.99 14.29 16.45
N TRP A 68 25.61 13.91 15.33
CA TRP A 68 27.05 14.07 15.09
C TRP A 68 27.45 15.54 15.13
N ARG A 69 28.61 15.86 15.70
CA ARG A 69 29.09 17.24 15.90
C ARG A 69 30.58 17.42 15.68
N SER A 70 31.32 16.33 15.42
CA SER A 70 32.79 16.35 15.32
C SER A 70 33.48 16.90 16.57
N THR A 71 32.95 16.60 17.76
CA THR A 71 33.47 17.10 19.04
C THR A 71 34.84 16.54 19.43
N GLY A 72 35.26 15.42 18.85
CA GLY A 72 36.48 14.71 19.28
C GLY A 72 36.32 13.92 20.58
N ALA A 73 35.10 13.84 21.12
CA ALA A 73 34.79 13.18 22.39
C ALA A 73 33.67 12.14 22.23
N TYR A 74 33.41 11.39 23.31
CA TYR A 74 32.25 10.52 23.37
C TYR A 74 30.97 11.34 23.59
N SER A 75 29.89 10.94 22.92
CA SER A 75 28.55 11.49 23.12
C SER A 75 27.67 10.51 23.89
N ILE A 76 26.91 11.05 24.83
CA ILE A 76 25.96 10.28 25.66
C ILE A 76 24.71 9.99 24.83
N ASP A 77 24.33 8.72 24.72
CA ASP A 77 23.07 8.32 24.09
C ASP A 77 22.48 7.09 24.79
N ASN A 78 21.32 7.25 25.43
CA ASN A 78 20.62 6.16 26.13
C ASN A 78 19.73 5.33 25.20
N LYS A 79 19.52 5.78 23.96
CA LYS A 79 18.66 5.14 22.96
C LYS A 79 19.46 4.51 21.81
N ALA A 80 20.78 4.62 21.84
CA ALA A 80 21.63 4.02 20.82
C ALA A 80 21.52 2.50 20.86
N PHE A 81 21.59 1.90 19.67
CA PHE A 81 21.68 0.45 19.53
C PHE A 81 22.47 0.09 18.28
N LEU A 82 23.16 -1.04 18.32
CA LEU A 82 23.65 -1.71 17.13
C LEU A 82 22.58 -2.69 16.64
N PHE A 83 22.63 -3.07 15.37
CA PHE A 83 21.69 -4.04 14.83
C PHE A 83 22.28 -4.89 13.72
N ARG A 84 21.62 -6.01 13.46
CA ARG A 84 21.78 -6.84 12.26
C ARG A 84 20.40 -7.07 11.65
N LEU A 85 20.28 -6.92 10.33
CA LEU A 85 19.08 -7.21 9.55
C LEU A 85 19.23 -8.56 8.81
N TYR A 86 20.38 -8.76 8.17
CA TYR A 86 20.67 -9.97 7.38
C TYR A 86 22.00 -10.59 7.77
N LEU A 87 22.07 -11.92 7.69
CA LEU A 87 23.31 -12.70 7.79
C LEU A 87 23.37 -13.66 6.58
N ASN A 88 24.37 -13.49 5.72
CA ASN A 88 24.53 -14.31 4.51
C ASN A 88 23.31 -14.32 3.58
N GLY A 89 22.67 -13.16 3.39
CA GLY A 89 21.46 -13.02 2.57
C GLY A 89 20.18 -13.47 3.28
N THR A 90 20.25 -14.08 4.46
CA THR A 90 19.08 -14.52 5.23
C THR A 90 18.66 -13.48 6.24
N ALA A 91 17.38 -13.08 6.20
CA ALA A 91 16.79 -12.18 7.18
C ALA A 91 16.86 -12.79 8.59
N LYS A 92 17.52 -12.08 9.51
CA LYS A 92 17.72 -12.49 10.89
C LYS A 92 17.80 -11.24 11.78
N PRO A 93 16.73 -10.43 11.86
CA PRO A 93 16.77 -9.12 12.51
C PRO A 93 17.02 -9.26 14.02
N VAL A 94 17.99 -8.50 14.54
CA VAL A 94 18.30 -8.43 15.98
C VAL A 94 18.87 -7.05 16.33
N GLN A 95 18.41 -6.51 17.46
CA GLN A 95 18.95 -5.29 18.06
C GLN A 95 19.83 -5.59 19.28
N PHE A 96 20.86 -4.77 19.46
CA PHE A 96 21.86 -4.79 20.52
C PHE A 96 21.86 -3.43 21.24
N PRO A 97 21.10 -3.29 22.34
CA PRO A 97 20.95 -2.01 23.03
C PRO A 97 22.25 -1.58 23.72
N VAL A 98 22.46 -0.27 23.80
CA VAL A 98 23.57 0.33 24.57
C VAL A 98 23.45 -0.03 26.05
N THR A 99 24.58 -0.36 26.68
CA THR A 99 24.71 -0.63 28.12
C THR A 99 25.59 0.40 28.82
N VAL A 100 26.44 1.10 28.07
CA VAL A 100 27.29 2.20 28.59
C VAL A 100 26.97 3.49 27.82
N PRO A 101 25.86 4.19 28.14
CA PRO A 101 25.41 5.35 27.38
C PRO A 101 26.45 6.46 27.26
N GLY A 102 27.30 6.64 28.28
CA GLY A 102 28.35 7.67 28.27
C GLY A 102 29.42 7.49 27.20
N HIS A 103 29.50 6.31 26.60
CA HIS A 103 30.44 5.98 25.53
C HIS A 103 29.70 5.46 24.29
N ALA A 104 28.42 5.80 24.13
CA ALA A 104 27.58 5.27 23.06
C ALA A 104 28.13 5.59 21.66
N ILE A 105 28.60 6.83 21.46
CA ILE A 105 29.02 7.35 20.16
C ILE A 105 30.39 8.00 20.29
N ASN A 106 31.32 7.68 19.38
CA ASN A 106 32.62 8.35 19.29
C ASN A 106 32.57 9.38 18.15
N ASP A 107 32.51 10.66 18.48
CA ASP A 107 32.26 11.76 17.56
C ASP A 107 33.57 12.44 17.10
N ASN A 108 34.56 11.62 16.72
CA ASN A 108 35.86 12.10 16.24
C ASN A 108 35.77 12.68 14.83
N PRO A 109 36.28 13.91 14.56
CA PRO A 109 36.20 14.57 13.25
C PRO A 109 36.87 13.81 12.09
N ASN A 110 37.81 12.90 12.39
CA ASN A 110 38.54 12.15 11.38
C ASN A 110 37.92 10.78 11.10
N TYR A 111 36.91 10.37 11.86
CA TYR A 111 36.29 9.06 11.72
C TYR A 111 34.98 9.15 10.92
N GLY A 112 34.63 8.06 10.25
CA GLY A 112 33.26 7.81 9.85
C GLY A 112 32.36 7.52 11.07
N PRO A 113 31.11 7.11 10.85
CA PRO A 113 30.21 6.71 11.93
C PRO A 113 30.88 5.71 12.88
N THR A 114 30.93 6.02 14.17
CA THR A 114 31.59 5.17 15.17
C THR A 114 30.74 5.05 16.43
N PHE A 115 30.47 3.80 16.81
CA PHE A 115 29.64 3.43 17.95
C PHE A 115 30.50 2.70 19.00
N GLY A 116 30.34 3.09 20.26
CA GLY A 116 30.88 2.42 21.43
C GLY A 116 32.28 2.86 21.83
N GLY A 117 32.50 2.96 23.14
CA GLY A 117 33.83 3.04 23.75
C GLY A 117 34.55 1.73 23.55
N GLY A 118 35.78 1.77 23.02
CA GLY A 118 36.52 0.57 22.62
C GLY A 118 36.27 0.14 21.16
N HIS A 119 35.54 0.95 20.38
CA HIS A 119 35.28 0.72 18.96
C HIS A 119 34.43 -0.54 18.70
N ASP A 120 33.28 -0.65 19.37
CA ASP A 120 32.29 -1.72 19.10
C ASP A 120 31.97 -1.79 17.61
N LEU A 121 31.70 -0.63 16.98
CA LEU A 121 31.66 -0.49 15.53
C LEU A 121 32.35 0.81 15.11
N TYR A 122 33.60 0.70 14.70
CA TYR A 122 34.38 1.77 14.07
C TYR A 122 34.48 1.49 12.59
N THR A 123 33.82 2.34 11.79
CA THR A 123 33.71 2.13 10.34
C THR A 123 35.03 2.41 9.64
N PHE A 124 35.44 3.68 9.54
CA PHE A 124 36.65 4.06 8.82
C PHE A 124 37.29 5.36 9.34
N ASN A 125 38.55 5.60 8.98
CA ASN A 125 39.33 6.83 9.23
C ASN A 125 39.71 7.51 7.93
N GLY A 126 39.62 8.84 7.89
CA GLY A 126 40.13 9.64 6.79
C GLY A 126 39.45 9.26 5.48
N THR A 127 40.21 8.71 4.53
CA THR A 127 39.70 8.30 3.22
C THR A 127 39.95 6.81 2.99
N VAL A 128 38.91 6.09 2.58
CA VAL A 128 38.98 4.71 2.10
C VAL A 128 38.71 4.69 0.60
N THR A 129 39.62 4.08 -0.17
CA THR A 129 39.48 3.95 -1.62
C THR A 129 38.79 2.63 -1.95
N HIS A 130 37.86 2.67 -2.90
CA HIS A 130 37.22 1.46 -3.42
C HIS A 130 38.27 0.60 -4.17
N ASP A 131 38.36 -0.69 -3.87
CA ASP A 131 39.39 -1.58 -4.43
C ASP A 131 39.03 -2.19 -5.80
N GLY A 132 37.89 -1.78 -6.36
CA GLY A 132 37.30 -2.33 -7.58
C GLY A 132 36.16 -3.31 -7.30
N THR A 133 36.07 -3.85 -6.09
CA THR A 133 35.01 -4.77 -5.67
C THR A 133 34.21 -4.27 -4.46
N CYS A 134 34.88 -3.61 -3.51
CA CYS A 134 34.28 -3.12 -2.28
C CYS A 134 35.05 -1.93 -1.70
N TYR A 135 34.51 -1.35 -0.62
CA TYR A 135 35.23 -0.50 0.30
C TYR A 135 35.81 -1.36 1.44
N PRO A 136 37.12 -1.62 1.47
CA PRO A 136 37.77 -2.27 2.60
C PRO A 136 37.92 -1.25 3.73
N LEU A 137 36.89 -1.11 4.56
CA LEU A 137 36.91 -0.12 5.64
C LEU A 137 38.09 -0.39 6.58
N ASN A 138 38.83 0.67 6.93
CA ASN A 138 40.07 0.62 7.70
C ASN A 138 39.85 0.79 9.22
N GLY A 139 38.62 0.65 9.70
CA GLY A 139 38.27 0.66 11.11
C GLY A 139 38.34 -0.73 11.77
N SER A 140 37.58 -0.91 12.86
CA SER A 140 37.53 -2.15 13.65
C SER A 140 36.15 -2.37 14.25
N ALA A 141 35.79 -3.62 14.56
CA ALA A 141 34.53 -3.95 15.23
C ALA A 141 34.77 -4.85 16.45
N ASN A 142 35.09 -4.22 17.57
CA ASN A 142 35.39 -4.87 18.85
C ASN A 142 34.12 -4.88 19.72
N PHE A 143 33.11 -5.60 19.26
CA PHE A 143 31.79 -5.67 19.89
C PHE A 143 31.84 -6.15 21.35
N GLY A 144 31.06 -5.51 22.22
CA GLY A 144 30.81 -5.95 23.59
C GLY A 144 31.33 -5.01 24.68
N ASN A 145 31.83 -3.82 24.32
CA ASN A 145 32.32 -2.85 25.31
C ASN A 145 31.20 -1.92 25.78
N SER A 146 30.43 -1.34 24.84
CA SER A 146 29.36 -0.37 25.17
C SER A 146 27.95 -0.85 24.84
N TYR A 147 27.81 -2.00 24.18
CA TYR A 147 26.54 -2.57 23.73
C TYR A 147 26.37 -4.02 24.21
N ASN A 148 25.12 -4.41 24.50
CA ASN A 148 24.80 -5.80 24.81
C ASN A 148 24.68 -6.63 23.52
N MET A 149 25.77 -7.31 23.19
CA MET A 149 25.88 -8.10 21.95
C MET A 149 25.21 -9.46 22.02
N LYS A 150 24.66 -9.87 23.19
CA LYS A 150 23.94 -11.15 23.35
C LYS A 150 24.75 -12.38 22.90
N GLY A 151 26.07 -12.35 23.06
CA GLY A 151 26.99 -13.41 22.63
C GLY A 151 27.38 -13.37 21.15
N GLU A 152 26.87 -12.41 20.37
CA GLU A 152 27.23 -12.20 18.97
C GLU A 152 28.58 -11.47 18.84
N ASN A 153 29.27 -11.68 17.72
CA ASN A 153 30.57 -11.06 17.41
C ASN A 153 30.68 -10.74 15.92
N LEU A 154 31.83 -10.23 15.46
CA LEU A 154 31.99 -9.83 14.06
C LEU A 154 31.75 -10.96 13.06
N ASN A 155 32.04 -12.23 13.40
CA ASN A 155 31.75 -13.36 12.52
C ASN A 155 30.25 -13.55 12.31
N THR A 156 29.46 -13.37 13.35
CA THR A 156 28.01 -13.57 13.30
C THR A 156 27.22 -12.30 12.94
N ILE A 157 27.91 -11.14 12.89
CA ILE A 157 27.32 -9.86 12.48
C ILE A 157 27.71 -9.44 11.06
N GLY A 158 29.02 -9.39 10.80
CA GLY A 158 29.59 -8.88 9.55
C GLY A 158 30.43 -9.91 8.79
N ASN A 159 30.26 -11.21 9.05
CA ASN A 159 31.08 -12.28 8.46
C ASN A 159 32.59 -12.10 8.67
N GLY A 160 32.97 -11.59 9.83
CA GLY A 160 34.37 -11.54 10.26
C GLY A 160 35.17 -10.42 9.61
N ASN A 161 34.54 -9.52 8.83
CA ASN A 161 35.25 -8.46 8.12
C ASN A 161 34.42 -7.17 7.95
N LEU A 162 35.10 -6.07 7.64
CA LEU A 162 34.51 -4.76 7.34
C LEU A 162 34.61 -4.41 5.84
N LYS A 163 34.59 -5.41 4.95
CA LYS A 163 34.51 -5.17 3.50
C LYS A 163 33.06 -4.93 3.13
N VAL A 164 32.75 -3.71 2.68
CA VAL A 164 31.38 -3.33 2.37
C VAL A 164 31.24 -2.95 0.90
N THR A 165 30.15 -3.39 0.27
CA THR A 165 29.77 -2.90 -1.06
C THR A 165 29.26 -1.46 -1.00
N ASP A 166 28.67 -1.05 0.15
CA ASP A 166 28.33 0.34 0.43
C ASP A 166 28.16 0.60 1.93
N LEU A 167 28.20 1.88 2.30
CA LEU A 167 27.88 2.39 3.63
C LEU A 167 26.95 3.59 3.48
N GLU A 168 25.81 3.54 4.16
CA GLU A 168 24.78 4.57 4.10
C GLU A 168 24.48 5.14 5.47
N VAL A 169 24.18 6.44 5.51
CA VAL A 169 23.70 7.13 6.71
C VAL A 169 22.41 7.86 6.39
N TYR A 170 21.37 7.55 7.15
CA TYR A 170 20.04 8.15 7.04
C TYR A 170 19.79 9.05 8.23
N MET A 171 19.28 10.25 7.98
CA MET A 171 18.59 11.04 9.00
C MET A 171 17.28 10.33 9.34
N VAL A 172 16.95 10.27 10.63
CA VAL A 172 15.69 9.73 11.11
C VAL A 172 14.91 10.81 11.81
N GLU A 173 13.70 11.08 11.33
CA GLU A 173 12.77 12.04 11.90
C GLU A 173 11.49 11.33 12.35
N GLU A 174 11.12 11.50 13.62
CA GLU A 174 9.83 11.01 14.12
C GLU A 174 8.71 11.84 13.50
N LEU A 175 7.84 11.18 12.74
CA LEU A 175 6.65 11.79 12.18
C LEU A 175 5.54 11.79 13.22
N PRO A 176 4.80 12.91 13.35
CA PRO A 176 3.66 12.95 14.25
C PRO A 176 2.60 11.94 13.82
N ASN A 177 2.16 11.11 14.76
CA ASN A 177 0.96 10.28 14.61
C ASN A 177 -0.33 11.06 14.95
N ALA A 178 -0.23 12.36 15.23
CA ALA A 178 -1.38 13.19 15.52
C ALA A 178 -2.27 13.37 14.27
N PRO A 179 -3.59 13.47 14.45
CA PRO A 179 -4.48 13.89 13.37
C PRO A 179 -4.02 15.23 12.80
N LEU A 180 -4.15 15.40 11.49
CA LEU A 180 -4.00 16.69 10.83
C LEU A 180 -5.04 17.67 11.38
N GLU A 181 -4.70 18.96 11.38
CA GLU A 181 -5.64 20.01 11.76
C GLU A 181 -6.80 20.12 10.74
N ASN A 182 -6.48 20.01 9.45
CA ASN A 182 -7.44 20.07 8.36
C ASN A 182 -7.51 18.74 7.62
N PRO A 183 -8.70 18.31 7.17
CA PRO A 183 -8.82 17.06 6.44
C PRO A 183 -8.20 17.21 5.05
N TRP A 184 -7.42 16.22 4.63
CA TRP A 184 -6.81 16.17 3.30
C TRP A 184 -7.82 15.85 2.19
N ARG A 185 -9.03 15.43 2.57
CA ARG A 185 -10.21 15.33 1.70
C ARG A 185 -11.42 15.90 2.43
N ARG A 186 -12.03 16.95 1.86
CA ARG A 186 -13.16 17.63 2.46
C ARG A 186 -14.44 16.82 2.26
N THR A 187 -15.21 16.68 3.33
CA THR A 187 -16.59 16.18 3.30
C THR A 187 -17.45 17.11 4.14
N PRO A 188 -18.79 17.09 3.97
CA PRO A 188 -19.69 17.54 5.01
C PRO A 188 -19.36 16.89 6.36
N GLU A 189 -19.82 17.50 7.44
CA GLU A 189 -19.73 16.90 8.77
C GLU A 189 -20.48 15.57 8.81
N TRP A 190 -19.85 14.55 9.39
CA TRP A 190 -20.45 13.23 9.48
C TRP A 190 -21.43 13.22 10.65
N ASN A 191 -22.70 13.09 10.32
CA ASN A 191 -23.81 12.97 11.24
C ASN A 191 -24.93 12.16 10.58
N LEU A 192 -25.95 11.79 11.35
CA LEU A 192 -27.06 10.97 10.87
C LEU A 192 -27.74 11.57 9.64
N LYS A 193 -27.91 12.90 9.60
CA LYS A 193 -28.51 13.60 8.45
C LYS A 193 -27.67 13.39 7.18
N PHE A 194 -26.35 13.56 7.27
CA PHE A 194 -25.47 13.35 6.12
C PHE A 194 -25.46 11.89 5.65
N LEU A 195 -25.49 10.93 6.60
CA LEU A 195 -25.62 9.51 6.29
C LEU A 195 -26.93 9.20 5.55
N GLU A 196 -28.06 9.72 6.04
CA GLU A 196 -29.38 9.57 5.41
C GLU A 196 -29.42 10.19 4.01
N GLU A 197 -28.83 11.38 3.82
CA GLU A 197 -28.71 12.04 2.52
C GLU A 197 -27.87 11.20 1.54
N LEU A 198 -26.73 10.66 1.98
CA LEU A 198 -25.92 9.76 1.15
C LEU A 198 -26.66 8.50 0.76
N LYS A 199 -27.32 7.85 1.73
CA LYS A 199 -28.11 6.64 1.50
C LYS A 199 -29.24 6.91 0.51
N ALA A 200 -29.98 8.01 0.69
CA ALA A 200 -31.04 8.44 -0.21
C ALA A 200 -30.51 8.73 -1.62
N ASN A 201 -29.37 9.41 -1.75
CA ASN A 201 -28.76 9.68 -3.06
C ASN A 201 -28.40 8.40 -3.82
N VAL A 202 -27.84 7.40 -3.13
CA VAL A 202 -27.50 6.10 -3.74
C VAL A 202 -28.77 5.29 -4.04
N GLU A 203 -29.77 5.32 -3.17
CA GLU A 203 -31.05 4.63 -3.40
C GLU A 203 -31.82 5.18 -4.61
N HIS A 204 -31.81 6.51 -4.77
CA HIS A 204 -32.50 7.21 -5.86
C HIS A 204 -31.67 7.33 -7.13
N TYR A 205 -30.42 6.87 -7.12
CA TYR A 205 -29.54 6.84 -8.29
C TYR A 205 -30.24 6.18 -9.48
N LYS A 206 -30.14 6.79 -10.66
CA LYS A 206 -30.65 6.25 -11.92
C LYS A 206 -29.62 6.54 -13.01
N PRO A 207 -29.20 5.52 -13.79
CA PRO A 207 -28.41 5.73 -15.00
C PRO A 207 -29.11 6.67 -15.99
N LEU A 208 -28.35 7.19 -16.95
CA LEU A 208 -28.85 8.08 -18.01
C LEU A 208 -30.05 7.45 -18.75
N LYS A 209 -31.16 8.21 -18.77
CA LYS A 209 -32.43 7.73 -19.34
C LYS A 209 -32.34 7.55 -20.86
N GLU A 210 -31.56 8.41 -21.49
CA GLU A 210 -31.30 8.49 -22.93
C GLU A 210 -30.73 7.17 -23.47
N LEU A 211 -29.92 6.49 -22.65
CA LEU A 211 -29.27 5.23 -23.01
C LEU A 211 -30.12 3.98 -22.66
N LYS A 212 -31.29 4.17 -22.05
CA LYS A 212 -32.18 3.09 -21.56
C LYS A 212 -31.47 2.05 -20.67
N ILE A 213 -30.39 2.44 -19.98
CA ILE A 213 -29.67 1.57 -19.05
C ILE A 213 -30.45 1.50 -17.75
N GLN A 214 -30.84 0.29 -17.33
CA GLN A 214 -31.56 0.12 -16.07
C GLN A 214 -30.64 0.16 -14.85
N GLN A 215 -29.41 -0.35 -15.00
CA GLN A 215 -28.48 -0.51 -13.88
C GLN A 215 -27.04 -0.24 -14.29
N ALA A 216 -26.32 0.54 -13.48
CA ALA A 216 -24.88 0.68 -13.62
C ALA A 216 -24.15 -0.61 -13.20
N ARG A 217 -23.21 -1.11 -14.00
CA ARG A 217 -22.42 -2.31 -13.68
C ARG A 217 -21.00 -1.92 -13.29
N ILE A 218 -20.60 -2.28 -12.08
CA ILE A 218 -19.30 -1.95 -11.50
C ILE A 218 -18.52 -3.25 -11.31
N LEU A 219 -17.32 -3.34 -11.89
CA LEU A 219 -16.46 -4.52 -11.76
C LEU A 219 -15.44 -4.33 -10.65
N LEU A 220 -15.36 -5.28 -9.72
CA LEU A 220 -14.38 -5.33 -8.63
C LEU A 220 -13.22 -6.23 -9.03
N VAL A 221 -12.01 -5.68 -9.14
CA VAL A 221 -10.79 -6.41 -9.53
C VAL A 221 -9.70 -6.18 -8.50
N GLY A 222 -8.94 -7.20 -8.11
CA GLY A 222 -7.90 -7.03 -7.09
C GLY A 222 -7.40 -8.36 -6.54
N GLN A 223 -6.35 -8.31 -5.73
CA GLN A 223 -5.71 -9.51 -5.16
C GLN A 223 -6.66 -10.34 -4.28
N VAL A 224 -6.27 -11.59 -4.03
CA VAL A 224 -6.89 -12.43 -3.00
C VAL A 224 -6.78 -11.72 -1.64
N GLY A 225 -7.85 -11.75 -0.85
CA GLY A 225 -7.89 -11.09 0.45
C GLY A 225 -7.96 -9.56 0.43
N ALA A 226 -7.98 -8.91 -0.75
CA ALA A 226 -8.06 -7.44 -0.85
C ALA A 226 -9.40 -6.85 -0.40
N GLY A 227 -10.44 -7.66 -0.22
CA GLY A 227 -11.75 -7.20 0.28
C GLY A 227 -12.80 -6.89 -0.80
N LYS A 228 -12.72 -7.52 -1.98
CA LYS A 228 -13.73 -7.36 -3.06
C LYS A 228 -15.13 -7.81 -2.61
N SER A 229 -15.26 -9.07 -2.21
CA SER A 229 -16.52 -9.65 -1.72
C SER A 229 -16.99 -8.96 -0.42
N SER A 230 -16.05 -8.54 0.44
CA SER A 230 -16.32 -7.77 1.66
C SER A 230 -16.91 -6.39 1.36
N PHE A 231 -16.49 -5.73 0.27
CA PHE A 231 -17.07 -4.46 -0.17
C PHE A 231 -18.54 -4.64 -0.59
N PHE A 232 -18.84 -5.70 -1.36
CA PHE A 232 -20.24 -6.03 -1.65
C PHE A 232 -21.05 -6.28 -0.38
N ASN A 233 -20.55 -7.11 0.53
CA ASN A 233 -21.23 -7.40 1.80
C ASN A 233 -21.46 -6.12 2.62
N THR A 234 -20.48 -5.19 2.61
CA THR A 234 -20.60 -3.90 3.30
C THR A 234 -21.74 -3.06 2.72
N VAL A 235 -21.73 -2.85 1.40
CA VAL A 235 -22.80 -2.12 0.70
C VAL A 235 -24.16 -2.79 0.93
N ASN A 236 -24.22 -4.11 0.79
CA ASN A 236 -25.45 -4.87 0.97
C ASN A 236 -25.99 -4.76 2.41
N SER A 237 -25.11 -4.77 3.42
CA SER A 237 -25.51 -4.65 4.82
C SER A 237 -26.19 -3.31 5.12
N ILE A 238 -25.67 -2.20 4.59
CA ILE A 238 -26.23 -0.85 4.74
C ILE A 238 -27.68 -0.78 4.23
N PHE A 239 -27.95 -1.40 3.08
CA PHE A 239 -29.28 -1.40 2.48
C PHE A 239 -30.20 -2.48 3.02
N ARG A 240 -29.66 -3.55 3.62
CA ARG A 240 -30.48 -4.55 4.33
C ARG A 240 -30.85 -4.14 5.75
N GLY A 241 -30.06 -3.27 6.38
CA GLY A 241 -30.24 -2.84 7.76
C GLY A 241 -29.62 -3.78 8.80
N TYR A 242 -28.80 -4.74 8.39
CA TYR A 242 -28.08 -5.67 9.26
C TYR A 242 -26.84 -6.23 8.55
N ILE A 243 -25.87 -6.75 9.30
CA ILE A 243 -24.63 -7.33 8.75
C ILE A 243 -24.94 -8.59 7.93
N THR A 244 -24.41 -8.64 6.70
CA THR A 244 -24.64 -9.74 5.75
C THR A 244 -23.33 -10.38 5.28
N SER A 245 -23.39 -11.67 4.95
CA SER A 245 -22.27 -12.43 4.36
C SER A 245 -22.77 -13.22 3.14
N GLN A 246 -23.38 -12.52 2.18
CA GLN A 246 -23.96 -13.16 0.99
C GLN A 246 -22.88 -13.51 -0.05
N ALA A 247 -21.81 -12.74 -0.14
CA ALA A 247 -20.61 -13.15 -0.85
C ALA A 247 -19.64 -13.82 0.13
N CYS A 248 -19.06 -14.96 -0.25
CA CYS A 248 -18.07 -15.64 0.58
C CYS A 248 -16.83 -14.76 0.75
N SER A 249 -16.59 -14.29 1.98
CA SER A 249 -15.43 -13.48 2.35
C SER A 249 -14.69 -14.12 3.53
N GLY A 250 -13.35 -14.08 3.49
CA GLY A 250 -12.49 -14.62 4.55
C GLY A 250 -11.00 -14.57 4.17
N ASN A 251 -10.13 -14.91 5.11
CA ASN A 251 -8.69 -15.05 4.86
C ASN A 251 -8.38 -16.49 4.44
N ALA A 252 -7.91 -16.69 3.22
CA ALA A 252 -7.42 -17.97 2.73
C ALA A 252 -6.17 -17.76 1.88
N GLU A 253 -5.30 -18.78 1.82
CA GLU A 253 -4.07 -18.76 1.01
C GLU A 253 -4.35 -18.71 -0.50
N HIS A 254 -5.53 -19.17 -0.93
CA HIS A 254 -5.99 -19.16 -2.32
C HIS A 254 -7.33 -18.41 -2.47
N SER A 255 -7.61 -17.92 -3.68
CA SER A 255 -8.86 -17.20 -3.96
C SER A 255 -10.11 -17.99 -3.55
N LEU A 256 -10.83 -17.50 -2.54
CA LEU A 256 -12.14 -18.02 -2.12
C LEU A 256 -13.20 -17.84 -3.22
N THR A 257 -13.11 -16.75 -3.98
CA THR A 257 -13.96 -16.49 -5.14
C THR A 257 -13.35 -17.22 -6.34
N THR A 258 -13.90 -18.37 -6.69
CA THR A 258 -13.53 -19.15 -7.90
C THR A 258 -14.49 -18.91 -9.06
N VAL A 259 -15.52 -18.08 -8.84
CA VAL A 259 -16.65 -17.89 -9.72
C VAL A 259 -16.89 -16.40 -9.93
N TYR A 260 -17.09 -15.97 -11.17
CA TYR A 260 -17.58 -14.63 -11.50
C TYR A 260 -19.02 -14.47 -11.03
N ARG A 261 -19.28 -13.44 -10.23
CA ARG A 261 -20.57 -13.25 -9.56
C ARG A 261 -21.10 -11.85 -9.79
N THR A 262 -22.35 -11.77 -10.23
CA THR A 262 -23.10 -10.51 -10.34
C THR A 262 -24.01 -10.40 -9.12
N TYR A 263 -23.74 -9.41 -8.28
CA TYR A 263 -24.49 -9.21 -7.05
C TYR A 263 -25.46 -8.03 -7.19
N GLN A 264 -26.73 -8.33 -6.94
CA GLN A 264 -27.80 -7.34 -6.88
C GLN A 264 -28.01 -6.87 -5.45
N VAL A 265 -27.85 -5.57 -5.21
CA VAL A 265 -28.20 -4.92 -3.94
C VAL A 265 -29.69 -4.59 -3.92
N ARG A 266 -30.33 -4.75 -2.76
CA ARG A 266 -31.77 -4.49 -2.51
C ARG A 266 -31.94 -3.72 -1.21
N ASN A 267 -32.93 -2.81 -1.17
CA ASN A 267 -33.29 -2.08 0.05
C ASN A 267 -34.21 -2.93 0.95
N GLY A 268 -33.63 -3.79 1.78
CA GLY A 268 -34.37 -4.72 2.63
C GLY A 268 -34.91 -5.97 1.91
N PRO A 269 -35.59 -6.89 2.64
CA PRO A 269 -35.99 -8.21 2.14
C PRO A 269 -36.94 -8.18 0.93
N SER A 270 -37.84 -7.20 0.90
CA SER A 270 -38.84 -6.99 -0.16
C SER A 270 -38.52 -5.75 -1.01
N GLY A 271 -37.32 -5.20 -0.86
CA GLY A 271 -36.89 -3.98 -1.52
C GLY A 271 -36.80 -4.10 -3.04
N LYS A 272 -37.08 -2.99 -3.72
CA LYS A 272 -36.74 -2.83 -5.13
C LYS A 272 -35.23 -3.01 -5.32
N PRO A 273 -34.79 -3.71 -6.38
CA PRO A 273 -33.39 -3.72 -6.78
C PRO A 273 -32.86 -2.30 -6.98
N MET A 274 -31.67 -2.03 -6.45
CA MET A 274 -30.98 -0.78 -6.74
C MET A 274 -30.62 -0.69 -8.22
N ASN A 275 -30.47 0.54 -8.74
CA ASN A 275 -30.11 0.76 -10.14
C ASN A 275 -28.60 0.61 -10.40
N PHE A 276 -27.94 -0.29 -9.68
CA PHE A 276 -26.56 -0.69 -9.91
C PHE A 276 -26.35 -2.17 -9.52
N ARG A 277 -25.28 -2.77 -10.04
CA ARG A 277 -24.79 -4.11 -9.70
C ARG A 277 -23.30 -4.11 -9.47
N LEU A 278 -22.86 -4.90 -8.50
CA LEU A 278 -21.45 -5.15 -8.23
C LEU A 278 -21.06 -6.51 -8.81
N HIS A 279 -20.04 -6.52 -9.66
CA HIS A 279 -19.52 -7.68 -10.34
C HIS A 279 -18.22 -8.08 -9.64
N ASP A 280 -18.22 -9.21 -8.95
CA ASP A 280 -17.07 -9.72 -8.21
C ASP A 280 -16.31 -10.74 -9.04
N THR A 281 -14.98 -10.64 -9.03
CA THR A 281 -14.09 -11.52 -9.80
C THR A 281 -13.22 -12.38 -8.89
N ARG A 282 -12.61 -13.42 -9.47
CA ARG A 282 -11.51 -14.13 -8.82
C ARG A 282 -10.38 -13.14 -8.48
N GLY A 283 -9.66 -13.41 -7.39
CA GLY A 283 -8.50 -12.63 -7.00
C GLY A 283 -7.32 -12.77 -7.96
N LEU A 284 -6.54 -11.69 -8.10
CA LEU A 284 -5.26 -11.72 -8.82
C LEU A 284 -4.18 -12.38 -7.95
N GLU A 285 -3.43 -13.32 -8.51
CA GLU A 285 -2.28 -13.99 -7.90
C GLU A 285 -1.06 -13.87 -8.84
N ALA A 286 0.14 -14.21 -8.38
CA ALA A 286 1.37 -14.07 -9.17
C ALA A 286 1.35 -14.92 -10.46
N ASP A 287 0.91 -16.18 -10.33
CA ASP A 287 0.93 -17.16 -11.41
C ASP A 287 -0.48 -17.53 -11.92
N GLN A 288 -1.53 -16.99 -11.31
CA GLN A 288 -2.94 -17.25 -11.66
C GLN A 288 -3.77 -15.97 -11.57
N GLY A 289 -4.82 -15.85 -12.39
CA GLY A 289 -5.74 -14.71 -12.36
C GLY A 289 -6.03 -14.17 -13.74
N ILE A 290 -6.98 -13.23 -13.79
CA ILE A 290 -7.53 -12.65 -15.02
C ILE A 290 -6.44 -11.89 -15.76
N ASP A 291 -6.23 -12.23 -17.03
CA ASP A 291 -5.32 -11.50 -17.92
C ASP A 291 -6.02 -10.37 -18.71
N GLY A 292 -5.22 -9.63 -19.49
CA GLY A 292 -5.72 -8.50 -20.29
C GLY A 292 -6.68 -8.89 -21.44
N HIS A 293 -6.70 -10.15 -21.87
CA HIS A 293 -7.63 -10.62 -22.88
C HIS A 293 -8.96 -11.01 -22.22
N GLU A 294 -8.90 -11.77 -21.13
CA GLU A 294 -10.05 -12.20 -20.33
C GLU A 294 -10.85 -11.02 -19.76
N ILE A 295 -10.17 -9.97 -19.29
CA ILE A 295 -10.87 -8.77 -18.80
C ILE A 295 -11.71 -8.11 -19.89
N SER A 296 -11.32 -8.23 -21.16
CA SER A 296 -12.08 -7.64 -22.26
C SER A 296 -13.44 -8.32 -22.39
N TYR A 297 -13.49 -9.65 -22.30
CA TYR A 297 -14.76 -10.38 -22.28
C TYR A 297 -15.66 -10.00 -21.11
N ILE A 298 -15.08 -9.74 -19.93
CA ILE A 298 -15.83 -9.28 -18.75
C ILE A 298 -16.39 -7.88 -18.98
N VAL A 299 -15.53 -6.94 -19.37
CA VAL A 299 -15.86 -5.53 -19.52
C VAL A 299 -16.86 -5.30 -20.65
N ASP A 300 -16.75 -6.06 -21.74
CA ASP A 300 -17.67 -6.00 -22.87
C ASP A 300 -19.01 -6.70 -22.57
N GLY A 301 -19.15 -7.37 -21.42
CA GLY A 301 -20.42 -7.97 -20.99
C GLY A 301 -20.70 -9.36 -21.57
N HIS A 302 -19.68 -10.08 -22.04
CA HIS A 302 -19.84 -11.40 -22.64
C HIS A 302 -20.07 -12.53 -21.63
N LEU A 303 -19.71 -12.34 -20.37
CA LEU A 303 -19.73 -13.40 -19.36
C LEU A 303 -21.07 -13.47 -18.61
N PRO A 304 -21.69 -14.65 -18.51
CA PRO A 304 -22.90 -14.85 -17.71
C PRO A 304 -22.59 -14.87 -16.22
N ASP A 305 -23.60 -14.58 -15.39
CA ASP A 305 -23.50 -14.77 -13.93
C ASP A 305 -23.12 -16.23 -13.60
N ARG A 306 -22.30 -16.39 -12.56
CA ARG A 306 -21.80 -17.68 -12.07
C ARG A 306 -20.85 -18.42 -13.00
N HIS A 307 -20.22 -17.73 -13.95
CA HIS A 307 -19.15 -18.34 -14.74
C HIS A 307 -17.99 -18.79 -13.83
N GLN A 308 -17.58 -20.05 -13.95
CA GLN A 308 -16.49 -20.63 -13.16
C GLN A 308 -15.16 -20.40 -13.86
N PHE A 309 -14.22 -19.72 -13.19
CA PHE A 309 -12.89 -19.51 -13.74
C PHE A 309 -12.10 -20.82 -13.73
N ASN A 310 -11.49 -21.15 -14.87
CA ASN A 310 -10.61 -22.31 -15.00
C ASN A 310 -9.19 -21.85 -15.33
N PRO A 311 -8.21 -22.03 -14.42
CA PRO A 311 -6.81 -21.63 -14.68
C PRO A 311 -6.19 -22.29 -15.93
N SER A 312 -6.73 -23.43 -16.36
CA SER A 312 -6.23 -24.20 -17.50
C SER A 312 -6.94 -23.90 -18.82
N LEU A 313 -8.07 -23.18 -18.78
CA LEU A 313 -8.88 -22.88 -19.97
C LEU A 313 -9.28 -21.39 -19.95
N PRO A 314 -8.67 -20.56 -20.82
CA PRO A 314 -8.99 -19.13 -20.87
C PRO A 314 -10.44 -18.92 -21.31
N ILE A 315 -11.01 -17.77 -20.93
CA ILE A 315 -12.34 -17.37 -21.41
C ILE A 315 -12.35 -17.28 -22.94
N SER A 316 -13.33 -17.93 -23.56
CA SER A 316 -13.53 -17.95 -25.00
C SER A 316 -15.02 -18.00 -25.37
N PRO A 317 -15.42 -17.68 -26.62
CA PRO A 317 -16.82 -17.72 -27.04
C PRO A 317 -17.51 -19.08 -26.91
N GLU A 318 -16.75 -20.15 -26.76
CA GLU A 318 -17.24 -21.53 -26.64
C GLU A 318 -17.71 -21.89 -25.22
N ILE A 319 -17.51 -21.00 -24.23
CA ILE A 319 -17.96 -21.29 -22.87
C ILE A 319 -19.51 -21.33 -22.79
N PRO A 320 -20.09 -22.18 -21.93
CA PRO A 320 -21.53 -22.20 -21.72
C PRO A 320 -22.09 -20.85 -21.27
N GLY A 321 -23.11 -20.36 -21.98
CA GLY A 321 -23.80 -19.11 -21.65
C GLY A 321 -23.06 -17.84 -22.08
N PHE A 322 -22.02 -17.93 -22.92
CA PHE A 322 -21.37 -16.77 -23.51
C PHE A 322 -22.38 -15.88 -24.26
N ILE A 323 -22.42 -14.60 -23.93
CA ILE A 323 -23.29 -13.62 -24.58
C ILE A 323 -22.59 -13.14 -25.85
N THR A 324 -23.05 -13.56 -27.02
CA THR A 324 -22.35 -13.29 -28.30
C THR A 324 -22.42 -11.84 -28.75
N SER A 325 -23.49 -11.12 -28.41
CA SER A 325 -23.74 -9.74 -28.81
C SER A 325 -24.25 -8.91 -27.62
N PRO A 326 -23.37 -8.58 -26.65
CA PRO A 326 -23.76 -7.84 -25.45
C PRO A 326 -24.24 -6.43 -25.81
N GLN A 327 -25.30 -5.99 -25.12
CA GLN A 327 -25.80 -4.61 -25.25
C GLN A 327 -24.99 -3.67 -24.37
N LEU A 328 -25.18 -2.35 -24.52
CA LEU A 328 -24.58 -1.38 -23.61
C LEU A 328 -24.94 -1.66 -22.15
N SER A 329 -26.18 -2.08 -21.89
CA SER A 329 -26.65 -2.50 -20.55
C SER A 329 -25.95 -3.74 -20.01
N ASP A 330 -25.22 -4.48 -20.85
CA ASP A 330 -24.43 -5.64 -20.47
C ASP A 330 -22.99 -5.32 -20.08
N LYS A 331 -22.47 -4.20 -20.58
CA LYS A 331 -21.09 -3.76 -20.38
C LYS A 331 -20.84 -3.28 -18.95
N ILE A 332 -19.58 -3.32 -18.56
CA ILE A 332 -19.10 -2.70 -17.33
C ILE A 332 -18.92 -1.20 -17.57
N HIS A 333 -19.48 -0.38 -16.69
CA HIS A 333 -19.43 1.08 -16.80
C HIS A 333 -18.34 1.70 -15.92
N CYS A 334 -17.81 0.98 -14.93
CA CYS A 334 -16.71 1.42 -14.08
C CYS A 334 -15.94 0.22 -13.51
N VAL A 335 -14.61 0.30 -13.47
CA VAL A 335 -13.77 -0.72 -12.83
C VAL A 335 -13.16 -0.18 -11.54
N ALA A 336 -13.43 -0.88 -10.45
CA ALA A 336 -12.90 -0.64 -9.12
C ALA A 336 -11.78 -1.62 -8.80
N PHE A 337 -10.54 -1.13 -8.80
CA PHE A 337 -9.37 -1.87 -8.32
C PHE A 337 -9.35 -1.90 -6.79
N VAL A 338 -9.54 -3.07 -6.19
CA VAL A 338 -9.58 -3.27 -4.75
C VAL A 338 -8.18 -3.63 -4.25
N MET A 339 -7.66 -2.81 -3.34
CA MET A 339 -6.32 -2.92 -2.78
C MET A 339 -6.34 -2.87 -1.26
N ASP A 340 -5.58 -3.75 -0.63
CA ASP A 340 -5.39 -3.77 0.82
C ASP A 340 -4.33 -2.73 1.21
N SER A 341 -4.73 -1.72 2.00
CA SER A 341 -3.85 -0.63 2.43
C SER A 341 -2.64 -1.10 3.25
N SER A 342 -2.74 -2.23 3.94
CA SER A 342 -1.69 -2.79 4.79
C SER A 342 -0.59 -3.53 4.02
N THR A 343 -0.82 -3.86 2.76
CA THR A 343 0.10 -4.66 1.94
C THR A 343 0.55 -3.95 0.66
N VAL A 344 0.17 -2.68 0.46
CA VAL A 344 0.54 -1.88 -0.73
C VAL A 344 2.06 -1.83 -0.97
N ASP A 345 2.86 -1.77 0.11
CA ASP A 345 4.32 -1.65 0.00
C ASP A 345 5.02 -2.98 -0.38
N VAL A 346 4.31 -4.12 -0.33
CA VAL A 346 4.85 -5.46 -0.59
C VAL A 346 4.13 -6.17 -1.74
N LEU A 347 3.53 -5.40 -2.65
CA LEU A 347 2.86 -5.93 -3.84
C LEU A 347 3.86 -6.67 -4.74
N PRO A 348 3.61 -7.95 -5.10
CA PRO A 348 4.48 -8.67 -6.02
C PRO A 348 4.55 -7.99 -7.39
N GLU A 349 5.74 -7.93 -7.98
CA GLU A 349 5.97 -7.27 -9.28
C GLU A 349 5.05 -7.80 -10.39
N LYS A 350 4.88 -9.12 -10.48
CA LYS A 350 3.94 -9.76 -11.42
C LYS A 350 2.49 -9.28 -11.27
N VAL A 351 2.05 -8.98 -10.04
CA VAL A 351 0.69 -8.45 -9.80
C VAL A 351 0.59 -7.01 -10.31
N LEU A 352 1.62 -6.19 -10.11
CA LEU A 352 1.68 -4.83 -10.65
C LEU A 352 1.68 -4.82 -12.19
N GLU A 353 2.43 -5.74 -12.82
CA GLU A 353 2.41 -5.91 -14.28
C GLU A 353 1.02 -6.27 -14.80
N ARG A 354 0.33 -7.20 -14.12
CA ARG A 354 -1.06 -7.55 -14.45
C ARG A 354 -2.00 -6.35 -14.33
N ILE A 355 -1.92 -5.61 -13.23
CA ILE A 355 -2.72 -4.39 -13.04
C ILE A 355 -2.48 -3.44 -14.21
N LYS A 356 -1.22 -3.12 -14.56
CA LYS A 356 -0.89 -2.23 -15.69
C LYS A 356 -1.44 -2.74 -17.02
N SER A 357 -1.40 -4.05 -17.27
CA SER A 357 -1.99 -4.68 -18.45
C SER A 357 -3.50 -4.48 -18.51
N LEU A 358 -4.20 -4.68 -17.38
CA LEU A 358 -5.63 -4.42 -17.26
C LEU A 358 -5.94 -2.93 -17.48
N GLN A 359 -5.21 -2.02 -16.84
CA GLN A 359 -5.40 -0.57 -17.00
C GLN A 359 -5.24 -0.13 -18.46
N THR A 360 -4.28 -0.72 -19.18
CA THR A 360 -4.06 -0.43 -20.61
C THR A 360 -5.30 -0.80 -21.44
N ARG A 361 -5.90 -1.97 -21.18
CA ARG A 361 -7.12 -2.43 -21.86
C ARG A 361 -8.33 -1.58 -21.51
N LEU A 362 -8.47 -1.18 -20.26
CA LEU A 362 -9.56 -0.31 -19.80
C LEU A 362 -9.48 1.08 -20.41
N ASN A 363 -8.27 1.66 -20.49
CA ASN A 363 -8.02 2.94 -21.16
C ASN A 363 -8.37 2.88 -22.64
N GLN A 364 -8.01 1.81 -23.35
CA GLN A 364 -8.38 1.61 -24.77
C GLN A 364 -9.90 1.57 -24.98
N LYS A 365 -10.65 1.07 -23.99
CA LYS A 365 -12.11 0.99 -24.01
C LYS A 365 -12.80 2.23 -23.41
N GLY A 366 -12.04 3.21 -22.93
CA GLY A 366 -12.58 4.41 -22.28
C GLY A 366 -13.34 4.12 -20.97
N VAL A 367 -13.07 2.98 -20.31
CA VAL A 367 -13.78 2.61 -19.07
C VAL A 367 -13.10 3.28 -17.87
N PRO A 368 -13.82 4.08 -17.08
CA PRO A 368 -13.30 4.75 -15.89
C PRO A 368 -12.77 3.77 -14.85
N GLN A 369 -11.70 4.20 -14.19
CA GLN A 369 -10.96 3.41 -13.20
C GLN A 369 -10.89 4.14 -11.87
N VAL A 370 -11.13 3.40 -10.79
CA VAL A 370 -11.10 3.88 -9.41
C VAL A 370 -10.42 2.84 -8.53
N VAL A 371 -9.82 3.26 -7.43
CA VAL A 371 -9.22 2.36 -6.45
C VAL A 371 -10.02 2.36 -5.17
N LEU A 372 -10.43 1.18 -4.72
CA LEU A 372 -11.00 0.93 -3.41
C LEU A 372 -9.88 0.48 -2.48
N LEU A 373 -9.39 1.40 -1.65
CA LEU A 373 -8.31 1.16 -0.72
C LEU A 373 -8.89 0.68 0.62
N THR A 374 -8.89 -0.64 0.82
CA THR A 374 -9.56 -1.29 1.95
C THR A 374 -8.64 -1.43 3.17
N LYS A 375 -9.24 -1.84 4.30
CA LYS A 375 -8.54 -2.15 5.57
C LYS A 375 -7.74 -0.98 6.12
N VAL A 376 -8.22 0.25 5.90
CA VAL A 376 -7.52 1.48 6.33
C VAL A 376 -7.38 1.58 7.85
N ASP A 377 -8.23 0.87 8.59
CA ASP A 377 -8.13 0.63 10.02
C ASP A 377 -6.84 -0.08 10.42
N LYS A 378 -6.30 -0.98 9.60
CA LYS A 378 -5.06 -1.72 9.90
C LYS A 378 -3.80 -0.87 9.79
N VAL A 379 -3.87 0.24 9.04
CA VAL A 379 -2.74 1.17 8.86
C VAL A 379 -2.91 2.47 9.64
N CYS A 380 -4.09 2.75 10.17
CA CYS A 380 -4.39 3.97 10.90
C CYS A 380 -4.50 3.67 12.41
N PRO A 381 -3.45 3.93 13.21
CA PRO A 381 -3.48 3.67 14.66
C PRO A 381 -4.51 4.53 15.40
N ILE A 382 -4.93 5.63 14.77
CA ILE A 382 -5.94 6.55 15.30
C ILE A 382 -7.35 5.94 15.15
N MET A 383 -7.51 4.87 14.35
CA MET A 383 -8.79 4.22 14.12
C MET A 383 -9.19 3.24 15.26
N THR A 384 -9.81 3.75 16.32
CA THR A 384 -10.78 2.96 17.11
C THR A 384 -12.15 2.97 16.41
N GLU A 385 -13.05 2.04 16.69
CA GLU A 385 -14.35 1.92 15.98
C GLU A 385 -15.16 3.25 15.93
N GLU A 386 -15.01 4.13 16.93
CA GLU A 386 -15.63 5.46 16.99
C GLU A 386 -14.95 6.55 16.11
N SER A 387 -13.93 6.22 15.31
CA SER A 387 -13.03 7.19 14.67
C SER A 387 -12.79 6.99 13.16
N VAL A 388 -13.60 6.14 12.50
CA VAL A 388 -13.58 6.03 11.02
C VAL A 388 -13.85 7.39 10.35
N SER A 389 -14.63 8.27 11.01
CA SER A 389 -14.84 9.68 10.62
C SER A 389 -13.55 10.51 10.53
N ARG A 390 -12.47 10.07 11.17
CA ARG A 390 -11.15 10.71 11.14
C ARG A 390 -10.25 10.19 10.02
N VAL A 391 -10.75 9.31 9.13
CA VAL A 391 -9.96 8.77 8.00
C VAL A 391 -9.26 9.87 7.19
N PHE A 392 -9.96 10.99 6.93
CA PHE A 392 -9.45 12.11 6.15
C PHE A 392 -8.57 13.08 6.96
N TYR A 393 -8.38 12.83 8.26
CA TYR A 393 -7.45 13.56 9.12
C TYR A 393 -6.18 12.75 9.39
N SER A 394 -6.12 11.49 8.97
CA SER A 394 -4.94 10.64 9.20
C SER A 394 -3.84 10.95 8.18
N PRO A 395 -2.65 11.43 8.61
CA PRO A 395 -1.51 11.58 7.70
C PRO A 395 -1.06 10.23 7.14
N ILE A 396 -1.23 9.14 7.88
CA ILE A 396 -0.84 7.81 7.44
C ILE A 396 -1.71 7.34 6.27
N VAL A 397 -3.04 7.53 6.37
CA VAL A 397 -3.95 7.18 5.27
C VAL A 397 -3.68 8.08 4.05
N GLN A 398 -3.40 9.37 4.26
CA GLN A 398 -3.06 10.30 3.17
C GLN A 398 -1.85 9.80 2.36
N GLU A 399 -0.80 9.38 3.05
CA GLU A 399 0.39 8.91 2.36
C GLU A 399 0.19 7.57 1.66
N VAL A 400 -0.61 6.65 2.22
CA VAL A 400 -0.96 5.41 1.51
C VAL A 400 -1.72 5.78 0.24
N VAL A 401 -2.64 6.74 0.30
CA VAL A 401 -3.34 7.27 -0.87
C VAL A 401 -2.37 7.87 -1.90
N ASP A 402 -1.41 8.69 -1.46
CA ASP A 402 -0.39 9.28 -2.34
C ASP A 402 0.47 8.19 -3.01
N ARG A 403 0.88 7.16 -2.26
CA ARG A 403 1.63 6.02 -2.81
C ARG A 403 0.82 5.23 -3.83
N VAL A 404 -0.41 4.88 -3.51
CA VAL A 404 -1.28 4.14 -4.43
C VAL A 404 -1.59 4.96 -5.68
N SER A 405 -1.77 6.28 -5.53
CA SER A 405 -1.92 7.21 -6.66
C SER A 405 -0.73 7.15 -7.61
N GLN A 406 0.50 7.13 -7.07
CA GLN A 406 1.72 6.97 -7.87
C GLN A 406 1.83 5.58 -8.53
N ILE A 407 1.55 4.51 -7.79
CA ILE A 407 1.61 3.13 -8.31
C ILE A 407 0.62 2.94 -9.46
N MET A 408 -0.60 3.46 -9.31
CA MET A 408 -1.68 3.29 -10.27
C MET A 408 -1.66 4.31 -11.41
N GLY A 409 -0.89 5.39 -11.28
CA GLY A 409 -0.92 6.51 -12.22
C GLY A 409 -2.28 7.22 -12.26
N LEU A 410 -3.04 7.20 -11.16
CA LEU A 410 -4.38 7.79 -11.07
C LEU A 410 -4.36 9.02 -10.14
N PRO A 411 -5.20 10.04 -10.38
CA PRO A 411 -5.32 11.18 -9.47
C PRO A 411 -5.73 10.73 -8.07
N ARG A 412 -5.28 11.46 -7.02
CA ARG A 412 -5.63 11.15 -5.62
C ARG A 412 -7.13 11.07 -5.35
N ALA A 413 -7.93 11.82 -6.13
CA ALA A 413 -9.39 11.79 -6.05
C ALA A 413 -10.00 10.43 -6.43
N HIS A 414 -9.28 9.61 -7.20
CA HIS A 414 -9.70 8.27 -7.63
C HIS A 414 -9.32 7.18 -6.62
N ILE A 415 -8.56 7.51 -5.57
CA ILE A 415 -8.17 6.57 -4.53
C ILE A 415 -9.11 6.75 -3.34
N LEU A 416 -10.01 5.79 -3.12
CA LEU A 416 -11.08 5.86 -2.15
C LEU A 416 -10.75 4.96 -0.95
N PRO A 417 -10.25 5.52 0.17
CA PRO A 417 -10.05 4.75 1.39
C PRO A 417 -11.40 4.32 1.95
N LEU A 418 -11.51 3.07 2.38
CA LEU A 418 -12.71 2.55 3.02
C LEU A 418 -12.38 1.46 4.02
N LYS A 419 -13.27 1.30 4.99
CA LYS A 419 -13.31 0.19 5.92
C LYS A 419 -14.53 -0.66 5.58
N ASN A 420 -14.32 -1.97 5.42
CA ASN A 420 -15.42 -2.91 5.26
C ASN A 420 -15.89 -3.37 6.65
N TYR A 421 -17.13 -3.83 6.76
CA TYR A 421 -17.55 -4.60 7.93
C TYR A 421 -16.77 -5.92 7.96
N GLU A 422 -16.13 -6.20 9.10
CA GLU A 422 -15.33 -7.42 9.31
C GLU A 422 -15.60 -8.01 10.70
N SER A 423 -15.47 -7.19 11.76
CA SER A 423 -15.66 -7.60 13.16
C SER A 423 -17.02 -7.21 13.74
N GLU A 424 -17.71 -6.26 13.12
CA GLU A 424 -18.94 -5.69 13.65
C GLU A 424 -20.12 -6.65 13.50
N MET A 425 -20.97 -6.69 14.53
CA MET A 425 -22.24 -7.41 14.49
C MET A 425 -23.43 -6.50 14.12
N GLU A 426 -23.26 -5.19 14.27
CA GLU A 426 -24.28 -4.17 13.98
C GLU A 426 -23.73 -3.14 12.98
N LEU A 427 -24.62 -2.38 12.35
CA LEU A 427 -24.21 -1.30 11.47
C LEU A 427 -23.64 -0.14 12.28
N ASP A 428 -22.51 0.38 11.83
CA ASP A 428 -21.89 1.60 12.34
C ASP A 428 -22.11 2.75 11.34
N ASP A 429 -22.49 3.91 11.85
CA ASP A 429 -22.83 5.08 11.03
C ASP A 429 -21.62 5.63 10.28
N ASN A 430 -20.43 5.58 10.87
CA ASN A 430 -19.21 6.10 10.24
C ASN A 430 -18.69 5.15 9.15
N VAL A 431 -18.70 3.84 9.40
CA VAL A 431 -18.38 2.81 8.38
C VAL A 431 -19.36 2.92 7.22
N SER A 432 -20.66 3.03 7.51
CA SER A 432 -21.70 3.21 6.50
C SER A 432 -21.51 4.50 5.70
N THR A 433 -21.21 5.61 6.37
CA THR A 433 -20.95 6.91 5.73
C THR A 433 -19.76 6.81 4.77
N LEU A 434 -18.64 6.24 5.21
CA LEU A 434 -17.45 6.08 4.37
C LEU A 434 -17.70 5.19 3.15
N ALA A 435 -18.41 4.07 3.33
CA ALA A 435 -18.77 3.17 2.25
C ALA A 435 -19.72 3.82 1.24
N LEU A 436 -20.68 4.64 1.69
CA LEU A 436 -21.61 5.36 0.82
C LEU A 436 -20.95 6.52 0.08
N ILE A 437 -20.04 7.28 0.71
CA ILE A 437 -19.19 8.27 0.00
C ILE A 437 -18.44 7.59 -1.14
N THR A 438 -17.85 6.43 -0.86
CA THR A 438 -17.10 5.64 -1.83
C THR A 438 -18.02 5.22 -2.98
N LEU A 439 -19.13 4.55 -2.68
CA LEU A 439 -20.05 4.03 -3.69
C LEU A 439 -20.65 5.16 -4.55
N GLN A 440 -21.01 6.28 -3.94
CA GLN A 440 -21.51 7.45 -4.67
C GLN A 440 -20.47 7.94 -5.69
N GLN A 441 -19.19 8.01 -5.31
CA GLN A 441 -18.14 8.42 -6.24
C GLN A 441 -17.92 7.40 -7.38
N VAL A 442 -18.01 6.10 -7.08
CA VAL A 442 -17.93 5.04 -8.10
C VAL A 442 -19.08 5.16 -9.10
N LEU A 443 -20.31 5.44 -8.63
CA LEU A 443 -21.48 5.65 -9.49
C LEU A 443 -21.34 6.88 -10.38
N ARG A 444 -20.78 7.98 -9.86
CA ARG A 444 -20.47 9.17 -10.68
C ARG A 444 -19.51 8.85 -11.83
N PHE A 445 -18.46 8.06 -11.55
CA PHE A 445 -17.57 7.60 -12.63
C PHE A 445 -18.25 6.65 -13.62
N ALA A 446 -19.21 5.84 -13.16
CA ALA A 446 -20.02 5.06 -14.09
C ALA A 446 -20.88 5.96 -15.00
N ASP A 447 -21.40 7.08 -14.48
CA ASP A 447 -22.11 8.07 -15.30
C ASP A 447 -21.18 8.75 -16.31
N ASP A 448 -19.93 9.06 -15.95
CA ASP A 448 -18.94 9.64 -16.90
C ASP A 448 -18.74 8.73 -18.13
N TYR A 449 -18.71 7.40 -17.93
CA TYR A 449 -18.69 6.45 -19.04
C TYR A 449 -19.92 6.58 -19.94
N MET A 450 -21.09 6.71 -19.32
CA MET A 450 -22.35 6.83 -20.03
C MET A 450 -22.45 8.16 -20.80
N TYR A 451 -22.01 9.27 -20.22
CA TYR A 451 -21.95 10.57 -20.92
C TYR A 451 -21.03 10.51 -22.13
N ASN A 452 -19.81 9.96 -21.98
CA ASN A 452 -18.90 9.79 -23.11
C ASN A 452 -19.51 8.91 -24.22
N TYR A 453 -20.27 7.87 -23.85
CA TYR A 453 -20.97 7.04 -24.83
C TYR A 453 -22.09 7.80 -25.54
N LEU A 454 -22.85 8.61 -24.81
CA LEU A 454 -23.91 9.45 -25.37
C LEU A 454 -23.34 10.47 -26.36
N ASP A 455 -22.25 11.17 -26.01
CA ASP A 455 -21.57 12.11 -26.89
C ASP A 455 -21.15 11.45 -28.21
N LEU A 456 -20.61 10.22 -28.15
CA LEU A 456 -20.23 9.47 -29.34
C LEU A 456 -21.42 9.05 -30.22
N LEU A 457 -22.60 8.81 -29.62
CA LEU A 457 -23.84 8.57 -30.37
C LEU A 457 -24.32 9.86 -31.06
N GLU A 458 -24.30 10.98 -30.35
CA GLU A 458 -24.74 12.28 -30.86
C GLU A 458 -23.83 12.79 -31.99
N GLU A 459 -22.53 12.51 -31.91
CA GLU A 459 -21.56 12.79 -32.98
C GLU A 459 -21.66 11.82 -34.17
N GLY A 460 -22.53 10.80 -34.11
CA GLY A 460 -22.68 9.77 -35.14
C GLY A 460 -21.47 8.82 -35.29
N LYS A 461 -20.54 8.84 -34.33
CA LYS A 461 -19.35 7.95 -34.30
C LYS A 461 -19.70 6.53 -33.86
N LEU A 462 -20.81 6.36 -33.14
CA LEU A 462 -21.42 5.08 -32.82
C LEU A 462 -22.77 4.97 -33.52
N LYS A 463 -23.07 3.79 -34.07
CA LYS A 463 -24.43 3.49 -34.52
C LYS A 463 -25.26 3.16 -33.28
N GLN A 464 -26.52 3.62 -33.23
CA GLN A 464 -27.51 3.11 -32.28
C GLN A 464 -27.73 1.62 -32.55
N GLU A 465 -26.91 0.76 -31.94
CA GLU A 465 -27.15 -0.67 -31.99
C GLU A 465 -28.35 -1.01 -31.11
N ASN A 466 -29.45 -1.42 -31.78
CA ASN A 466 -30.61 -2.14 -31.27
C ASN A 466 -31.15 -1.74 -29.87
N ILE A 467 -31.48 -0.47 -29.71
CA ILE A 467 -32.45 -0.06 -28.69
C ILE A 467 -33.87 -0.44 -29.19
N ARG A 468 -34.26 -1.72 -29.11
CA ARG A 468 -35.68 -2.08 -29.32
C ARG A 468 -36.52 -1.63 -28.12
N GLU A 469 -37.71 -1.13 -28.41
CA GLU A 469 -38.69 -0.53 -27.48
C GLU A 469 -39.01 -1.38 -26.25
#